data_AF-A0A936DIN3-F1
#
_entry.id   AF-A0A936DIN3-F1
#
_cell.length_a   1.000
_cell.length_b   1.000
_cell.length_c   1.000
_cell.angle_alpha   90.00
_cell.angle_beta   90.00
_cell.angle_gamma   90.00
#
_symmetry.space_group_name_H-M   'P 1'
#
loop_
_entity.id
_entity.type
_entity.pdbx_description
1 polymer ?
#
loop_
_entity_poly.entity_id
_entity_poly.type
_entity_poly.pdbx_seq_one_letter_code
_entity_poly.pdbx_strand_id
1 'polypeptide(L)' 'MSQTKVAITIEEGLLARVDALVRRNVFSNRSRAIQEAVQEKLERLERNRLAEECAKLDPIFERSLAEEGMSEETASWPKY' A
#
# COMPACT_ATOMS: atom_id res chain seq x y z
N MET A 1 -6.89 -1.14 19.10
CA MET A 1 -8.11 -1.78 18.57
C MET A 1 -8.34 -3.09 19.31
N SER A 2 -9.59 -3.50 19.51
CA SER A 2 -9.93 -4.80 20.10
C SER A 2 -9.56 -5.95 19.16
N GLN A 3 -9.20 -7.09 19.72
CA GLN A 3 -8.93 -8.32 18.98
C GLN A 3 -10.10 -9.30 19.17
N THR A 4 -10.56 -9.89 18.07
CA THR A 4 -11.61 -10.93 18.06
C THR A 4 -11.01 -12.26 17.65
N LYS A 5 -11.36 -13.34 18.35
CA LYS A 5 -10.91 -14.69 17.99
C LYS A 5 -11.77 -15.26 16.87
N VAL A 6 -11.12 -15.87 15.89
CA VAL A 6 -11.78 -16.52 14.74
C VAL A 6 -11.22 -17.93 14.61
N ALA A 7 -12.09 -18.91 14.40
CA ALA A 7 -11.69 -20.26 14.03
C ALA A 7 -11.60 -20.33 12.49
N ILE A 8 -10.45 -20.78 11.97
CA ILE A 8 -10.21 -20.95 10.54
C ILE A 8 -9.65 -22.34 10.26
N THR A 9 -9.98 -22.88 9.10
CA THR A 9 -9.30 -24.06 8.56
C THR A 9 -8.13 -23.59 7.69
N ILE A 10 -6.94 -24.11 7.96
CA ILE A 10 -5.71 -23.78 7.24
C ILE A 10 -5.02 -25.07 6.83
N GLU A 11 -4.42 -25.07 5.64
CA GLU A 11 -3.62 -26.20 5.16
C GLU A 11 -2.42 -26.43 6.08
N GLU A 12 -2.12 -27.70 6.38
CA GLU A 12 -1.09 -28.08 7.35
C GLU A 12 0.32 -27.62 6.91
N GLY A 13 0.63 -27.72 5.62
CA GLY A 13 1.90 -27.24 5.07
C GLY A 13 2.06 -25.72 5.22
N LEU A 14 0.97 -24.97 5.03
CA LEU A 14 0.97 -23.51 5.23
C LEU A 14 1.18 -23.15 6.71
N LEU A 15 0.49 -23.84 7.62
CA LEU A 15 0.66 -23.64 9.06
C LEU A 15 2.10 -23.93 9.51
N ALA A 16 2.71 -25.00 8.99
CA ALA A 16 4.11 -25.34 9.27
C ALA A 16 5.09 -24.24 8.82
N ARG A 17 4.81 -23.55 7.71
CA ARG A 17 5.61 -22.41 7.25
C ARG A 17 5.48 -21.21 8.18
N VAL A 18 4.26 -20.91 8.65
CA VAL A 18 4.04 -19.85 9.64
C VAL A 18 4.81 -20.16 10.93
N ASP A 19 4.76 -21.41 11.38
CA ASP A 19 5.48 -21.86 12.58
C ASP A 19 6.99 -21.73 12.45
N ALA A 20 7.55 -22.04 11.28
CA ALA A 20 8.97 -21.85 11.03
C ALA A 20 9.39 -20.37 11.16
N LEU A 21 8.53 -19.44 10.73
CA LEU A 21 8.81 -18.00 10.85
C LEU A 21 8.73 -17.52 12.30
N VAL A 22 7.78 -18.04 13.08
CA VAL A 22 7.69 -17.76 14.52
C VAL A 22 8.90 -18.34 15.27
N ARG A 23 9.31 -19.58 14.98
CA ARG A 23 10.49 -20.20 15.58
C ARG A 23 11.79 -19.44 15.29
N ARG A 24 11.86 -18.81 14.11
CA ARG A 24 12.98 -17.95 13.71
C ARG A 24 12.91 -16.54 14.32
N ASN A 25 11.94 -16.26 15.20
CA ASN A 25 11.67 -14.95 15.77
C ASN A 25 11.42 -13.85 14.72
N VAL A 26 10.97 -14.20 13.51
CA VAL A 26 10.51 -13.22 12.52
C VAL A 26 9.19 -12.59 12.98
N PHE A 27 8.33 -13.40 13.60
CA PHE A 27 7.11 -12.95 14.26
C PHE A 27 7.07 -13.42 15.71
N SER A 28 6.45 -12.64 16.57
CA SER A 28 6.31 -12.97 18.00
C SER A 28 5.39 -14.15 18.28
N ASN A 29 4.36 -14.35 17.44
CA ASN A 29 3.45 -15.49 17.53
C ASN A 29 2.65 -15.68 16.22
N ARG A 30 1.95 -16.80 16.11
CA ARG A 30 1.10 -17.15 14.95
C ARG A 30 0.02 -16.10 14.69
N SER A 31 -0.65 -15.61 15.74
CA SER A 31 -1.72 -14.61 15.60
C SER A 31 -1.21 -13.33 14.96
N ARG A 32 -0.01 -12.87 15.36
CA ARG A 32 0.63 -11.69 14.79
C ARG A 32 1.01 -11.91 13.33
N ALA A 33 1.62 -13.04 13.00
CA ALA A 33 1.98 -13.39 11.63
C ALA A 33 0.76 -13.43 10.70
N ILE A 34 -0.33 -14.06 11.15
CA ILE A 34 -1.58 -14.15 10.37
C ILE A 34 -2.25 -12.78 10.26
N GLN A 35 -2.30 -12.00 11.34
CA GLN A 35 -2.89 -10.66 11.32
C GLN A 35 -2.19 -9.75 10.31
N GLU A 36 -0.85 -9.70 10.32
CA GLU A 36 -0.09 -8.87 9.38
C GLU A 36 -0.29 -9.33 7.93
N ALA A 37 -0.28 -10.65 7.68
CA ALA A 37 -0.52 -11.18 6.34
C ALA A 37 -1.93 -10.88 5.81
N VAL A 38 -2.95 -10.92 6.67
CA VAL A 38 -4.33 -10.54 6.30
C VAL A 38 -4.40 -9.05 6.00
N GLN A 39 -3.81 -8.21 6.85
CA GLN A 39 -3.77 -6.76 6.63
C GLN A 39 -3.08 -6.42 5.30
N GLU A 40 -1.88 -6.95 5.05
CA GLU A 40 -1.15 -6.73 3.80
C GLU A 40 -1.98 -7.19 2.59
N LYS A 41 -2.68 -8.33 2.71
CA LYS A 41 -3.52 -8.84 1.62
C LYS A 41 -4.71 -7.95 1.34
N LEU A 42 -5.36 -7.41 2.37
CA LEU A 42 -6.45 -6.45 2.23
C LEU A 42 -5.96 -5.16 1.59
N GLU A 43 -4.89 -4.56 2.10
CA GLU A 43 -4.26 -3.35 1.53
C GLU A 43 -3.90 -3.55 0.04
N ARG A 44 -3.38 -4.73 -0.32
CA ARG A 44 -3.05 -5.07 -1.71
C ARG A 44 -4.30 -5.25 -2.58
N LEU A 45 -5.38 -5.82 -2.04
CA LEU A 45 -6.64 -6.03 -2.76
C LEU A 45 -7.42 -4.75 -2.95
N GLU A 46 -7.38 -3.86 -1.96
CA GLU A 46 -8.08 -2.58 -1.99
C GLU A 46 -7.55 -1.67 -3.11
N ARG A 47 -6.31 -1.85 -3.60
CA ARG A 47 -5.71 -1.05 -4.69
C ARG A 47 -5.80 0.48 -4.48
N ASN A 48 -6.17 0.91 -3.28
CA ASN A 48 -6.45 2.29 -2.93
C ASN A 48 -5.17 3.08 -2.67
N ARG A 49 -4.00 2.44 -2.60
CA ARG A 49 -2.72 3.15 -2.40
C ARG A 49 -2.54 4.30 -3.37
N LEU A 50 -2.84 4.12 -4.66
CA LEU A 50 -2.75 5.22 -5.62
C LEU A 50 -3.79 6.32 -5.31
N ALA A 51 -5.03 5.95 -5.03
CA ALA A 51 -6.08 6.91 -4.72
C ALA A 51 -5.81 7.69 -3.41
N GLU A 52 -5.29 7.02 -2.38
CA GLU A 52 -4.90 7.61 -1.09
C GLU A 52 -3.67 8.52 -1.23
N GLU A 53 -2.65 8.11 -1.98
CA GLU A 53 -1.50 8.97 -2.25
C GLU A 53 -1.89 10.15 -3.15
N CYS A 54 -2.74 9.96 -4.17
CA CYS A 54 -3.27 11.06 -4.98
C CYS A 54 -4.13 12.03 -4.17
N ALA A 55 -4.84 11.56 -3.13
CA ALA A 55 -5.61 12.42 -2.24
C ALA A 55 -4.75 13.34 -1.37
N LYS A 56 -3.44 13.08 -1.24
CA LYS A 56 -2.49 13.96 -0.54
C LYS A 56 -1.96 15.11 -1.40
N LEU A 57 -2.12 15.02 -2.72
CA LEU A 57 -1.65 16.04 -3.65
C LEU A 57 -2.63 17.23 -3.64
N ASP A 58 -2.07 18.44 -3.74
CA ASP A 58 -2.85 19.67 -3.96
C ASP A 58 -2.95 19.94 -5.48
N PRO A 59 -4.13 19.77 -6.10
CA PRO A 59 -4.28 19.92 -7.55
C PRO A 59 -3.91 21.30 -8.08
N ILE A 60 -4.02 22.35 -7.26
CA ILE A 60 -3.70 23.73 -7.65
C ILE A 60 -2.19 23.91 -7.66
N PHE A 61 -1.53 23.48 -6.58
CA PHE A 61 -0.08 23.55 -6.45
C PHE A 61 0.62 22.73 -7.55
N GLU A 62 0.22 21.47 -7.72
CA GLU A 62 0.79 20.56 -8.72
C GLU A 62 0.63 21.11 -10.14
N ARG A 63 -0.54 21.72 -10.44
CA ARG A 63 -0.77 22.37 -11.74
C ARG A 63 0.15 23.57 -11.94
N SER A 64 0.28 24.43 -10.92
CA SER A 64 1.13 25.62 -11.03
C SER A 64 2.61 25.27 -11.23
N LEU A 65 3.07 24.18 -10.61
CA LEU A 65 4.42 23.67 -10.78
C LEU A 65 4.62 23.04 -12.17
N ALA A 66 3.64 22.30 -12.67
CA ALA A 66 3.72 21.67 -14.00
C ALA A 66 3.62 22.70 -15.15
N GLU A 67 2.89 23.79 -14.94
CA GLU A 67 2.73 24.88 -15.91
C GLU A 67 3.83 25.96 -15.80
N GLU A 68 4.74 25.83 -14.82
CA GLU A 68 5.90 26.73 -14.67
C GLU A 68 6.78 26.66 -15.92
N GLY A 69 6.93 27.79 -16.63
CA GLY A 69 7.71 27.88 -17.87
C GLY A 69 6.94 27.61 -19.17
N MET A 70 5.72 27.07 -19.12
CA MET A 70 4.90 26.88 -20.33
C MET A 70 4.53 28.21 -21.01
N SER A 71 4.36 29.27 -20.23
CA SER A 71 4.08 30.62 -20.73
C SER A 71 5.24 31.18 -21.56
N GLU A 72 6.48 30.87 -21.20
CA GLU A 72 7.69 31.26 -21.93
C GLU A 72 7.92 30.37 -23.16
N GLU A 73 7.67 29.07 -23.05
CA GLU A 73 7.76 28.13 -24.17
C GLU A 73 6.77 28.48 -25.29
N THR A 74 5.51 28.79 -24.97
CA THR A 74 4.48 29.11 -25.98
C THR A 74 4.88 30.28 -26.89
N ALA A 75 5.70 31.23 -26.39
CA ALA A 75 6.21 32.35 -27.16
C ALA A 75 7.38 31.98 -28.09
N SER A 76 8.08 30.89 -27.80
CA SER A 76 9.24 30.39 -28.57
C SER A 76 8.86 29.39 -29.67
N TRP A 77 7.65 28.85 -29.64
CA TRP A 77 7.21 27.86 -30.63
C TRP A 77 6.89 28.55 -31.97
N PRO A 78 7.42 28.04 -33.10
CA PRO A 78 7.08 28.58 -34.41
C PRO A 78 5.58 28.41 -34.69
N LYS A 79 4.94 29.43 -35.26
CA LYS A 79 3.59 29.30 -35.81
C LYS A 79 3.65 28.35 -37.01
N TYR A 80 2.94 27.23 -36.92
CA TYR A 80 2.65 26.37 -38.07
C TYR A 80 1.63 27.02 -39.01
#